data_AF-A0A357F1M4-F1
#
_entry.id   AF-A0A357F1M4-F1
#
_cell.length_a   1.000
_cell.length_b   1.000
_cell.length_c   1.000
_cell.angle_alpha   90.00
_cell.angle_beta   90.00
_cell.angle_gamma   90.00
#
_symmetry.space_group_name_H-M   'P 1'
#
loop_
_entity.id
_entity.type
_entity.pdbx_description
1 polymer ?
#
loop_
_entity_poly.entity_id
_entity_poly.type
_entity_poly.pdbx_seq_one_letter_code
_entity_poly.pdbx_strand_id
1 'polypeptide(L)'
;GYKMVNPIQHLEDMKRLMRGEIQSWQCRAGQNSLIIRTDGTLAPCFPMYSATHDWGVVGDHKFDVKQLDTMKLECTKHCLSTCNYILGYCYDTARVFSWIGKQAKNGFRGATGSF
;
A
#
# COMPACT_ATOMS: atom_id res chain seq x y z
N GLY A 1 -24.69 11.41 -6.27
CA GLY A 1 -23.39 11.96 -5.83
C GLY A 1 -22.27 11.08 -6.36
N TYR A 2 -21.10 11.66 -6.65
CA TYR A 2 -19.93 10.89 -7.11
C TYR A 2 -19.43 9.98 -5.98
N LYS A 3 -19.19 8.70 -6.27
CA LYS A 3 -18.61 7.77 -5.28
C LYS A 3 -17.14 8.15 -5.09
N MET A 4 -16.77 8.49 -3.86
CA MET A 4 -15.37 8.76 -3.52
C MET A 4 -14.58 7.46 -3.68
N VAL A 5 -13.62 7.46 -4.61
CA VAL A 5 -12.81 6.27 -4.93
C VAL A 5 -11.71 6.06 -3.90
N ASN A 6 -11.21 7.14 -3.31
CA ASN A 6 -10.22 7.06 -2.23
C ASN A 6 -10.91 6.91 -0.87
N PRO A 7 -10.35 6.08 0.04
CA PRO A 7 -10.81 6.03 1.42
C PRO A 7 -10.74 7.42 2.09
N ILE A 8 -11.73 7.78 2.91
CA ILE A 8 -11.73 9.05 3.65
C ILE A 8 -10.48 9.17 4.53
N GLN A 9 -10.07 8.05 5.17
CA GLN A 9 -8.84 7.98 5.97
C GLN A 9 -7.60 8.40 5.17
N HIS A 10 -7.49 8.03 3.89
CA HIS A 10 -6.38 8.44 3.03
C HIS A 10 -6.29 9.96 2.89
N LEU A 11 -7.46 10.61 2.72
CA LEU A 11 -7.53 12.08 2.59
C LEU A 11 -7.18 12.79 3.91
N GLU A 12 -7.56 12.20 5.05
CA GLU A 12 -7.17 12.70 6.37
C GLU A 12 -5.66 12.56 6.61
N ASP A 13 -5.10 11.39 6.29
CA ASP A 13 -3.67 11.10 6.42
C ASP A 13 -2.85 12.01 5.49
N MET A 14 -3.32 12.29 4.27
CA MET A 14 -2.72 13.29 3.38
C MET A 14 -2.67 14.68 4.01
N LYS A 15 -3.78 15.12 4.63
CA LYS A 15 -3.83 16.44 5.31
C LYS A 15 -2.86 16.49 6.48
N ARG A 16 -2.71 15.40 7.23
CA ARG A 16 -1.75 15.29 8.34
C ARG A 16 -0.32 15.37 7.83
N LEU A 17 0.02 14.62 6.79
CA LEU A 17 1.34 14.68 6.16
C LEU A 17 1.69 16.11 5.71
N MET A 18 0.75 16.82 5.07
CA MET A 18 0.96 18.22 4.64
C MET A 18 1.18 19.19 5.82
N ARG A 19 0.69 18.84 7.02
CA ARG A 19 0.90 19.60 8.26
C ARG A 19 2.19 19.19 8.98
N GLY A 20 2.97 18.26 8.42
CA GLY A 20 4.17 17.72 9.04
C GLY A 20 3.89 16.66 10.11
N GLU A 21 2.65 16.22 10.26
CA GLU A 21 2.31 15.10 11.14
C GLU A 21 2.61 13.78 10.44
N ILE A 22 3.33 12.93 11.14
CA ILE A 22 3.89 11.71 10.58
C ILE A 22 3.22 10.51 11.23
N GLN A 23 2.41 9.80 10.46
CA GLN A 23 1.79 8.54 10.90
C GLN A 23 2.31 7.38 10.05
N SER A 24 2.80 6.35 10.73
CA SER A 24 3.13 5.07 10.10
C SER A 24 1.88 4.49 9.43
N TRP A 25 2.02 4.04 8.19
CA TRP A 25 0.94 3.43 7.41
C TRP A 25 1.43 2.18 6.68
N GLN A 26 0.50 1.32 6.27
CA GLN A 26 0.77 -0.02 5.69
C GLN A 26 1.24 0.06 4.22
N CYS A 27 2.43 0.61 3.99
CA CYS A 27 3.00 0.74 2.64
C CYS A 27 3.34 -0.62 2.02
N ARG A 28 2.73 -0.94 0.86
CA ARG A 28 2.92 -2.20 0.11
C ARG A 28 3.96 -2.12 -1.03
N ALA A 29 4.77 -1.07 -1.05
CA ALA A 29 5.87 -0.91 -1.99
C ALA A 29 6.88 -2.07 -1.86
N GLY A 30 7.30 -2.65 -2.99
CA GLY A 30 8.17 -3.82 -3.06
C GLY A 30 7.54 -5.14 -2.60
N GLN A 31 6.25 -5.15 -2.22
CA GLN A 31 5.51 -6.36 -1.84
C GLN A 31 4.44 -6.70 -2.88
N ASN A 32 3.51 -5.77 -3.12
CA ASN A 32 2.41 -5.95 -4.10
C ASN A 32 2.53 -5.00 -5.30
N SER A 33 3.42 -4.02 -5.23
CA SER A 33 3.77 -3.16 -6.36
C SER A 33 5.27 -2.97 -6.43
N LEU A 34 5.74 -2.72 -7.64
CA LEU A 34 7.11 -2.36 -7.95
C LEU A 34 7.12 -1.45 -9.18
N ILE A 35 8.24 -0.79 -9.41
CA ILE A 35 8.50 -0.01 -10.62
C ILE A 35 9.55 -0.76 -11.43
N ILE A 36 9.28 -0.92 -12.72
CA ILE A 36 10.26 -1.38 -13.70
C ILE A 36 10.87 -0.12 -14.31
N ARG A 37 12.18 0.05 -14.15
CA ARG A 37 12.94 1.13 -14.79
C ARG A 37 13.11 0.85 -16.29
N THR A 38 13.47 1.88 -17.05
CA THR A 38 13.66 1.76 -18.51
C THR A 38 14.77 0.80 -18.92
N ASP A 39 15.72 0.54 -18.02
CA ASP A 39 16.83 -0.41 -18.20
C ASP A 39 16.47 -1.84 -17.75
N GLY A 40 15.24 -2.09 -17.31
CA GLY A 40 14.78 -3.39 -16.84
C GLY A 40 15.11 -3.70 -15.36
N THR A 41 15.80 -2.79 -14.66
CA THR A 41 16.03 -2.92 -13.22
C THR A 41 14.77 -2.56 -12.42
N LEU A 42 14.68 -3.07 -11.20
CA LEU A 42 13.52 -2.87 -10.34
C LEU A 42 13.76 -1.78 -9.28
N ALA A 43 12.66 -1.15 -8.85
CA ALA A 43 12.63 -0.28 -7.68
C ALA A 43 11.34 -0.50 -6.89
N PRO A 44 11.36 -0.37 -5.55
CA PRO A 44 10.18 -0.64 -4.73
C PRO A 44 9.11 0.47 -4.85
N CYS A 45 9.49 1.72 -5.07
CA CYS A 45 8.58 2.87 -5.21
C CYS A 45 9.29 4.09 -5.82
N PHE A 46 8.52 5.15 -6.14
CA PHE A 46 9.05 6.38 -6.77
C PHE A 46 10.15 7.09 -5.98
N PRO A 47 10.03 7.31 -4.65
CA PRO A 47 11.13 7.88 -3.87
C PRO A 47 12.43 7.08 -3.94
N MET A 48 12.33 5.78 -4.21
CA MET A 48 13.46 4.85 -4.32
C MET A 48 13.90 4.62 -5.76
N TYR A 49 13.36 5.38 -6.72
CA TYR A 49 13.70 5.21 -8.13
C TYR A 49 15.18 5.45 -8.39
N SER A 50 15.78 6.45 -7.74
CA SER A 50 17.21 6.79 -7.84
C SER A 50 18.11 6.00 -6.90
N ALA A 51 17.56 5.07 -6.10
CA ALA A 51 18.38 4.29 -5.17
C ALA A 51 19.34 3.37 -5.94
N THR A 52 20.61 3.37 -5.51
CA THR A 52 21.69 2.58 -6.11
C THR A 52 21.69 1.10 -5.68
N HIS A 53 20.79 0.73 -4.77
CA HIS A 53 20.65 -0.64 -4.32
C HIS A 53 20.11 -1.55 -5.44
N ASP A 54 20.69 -2.75 -5.55
CA ASP A 54 20.27 -3.76 -6.52
C ASP A 54 19.02 -4.50 -6.04
N TRP A 55 17.86 -4.07 -6.53
CA TRP A 55 16.57 -4.73 -6.28
C TRP A 55 16.28 -5.87 -7.26
N GLY A 56 17.23 -6.21 -8.14
CA GLY A 56 17.07 -7.19 -9.20
C GLY A 56 16.49 -6.60 -10.50
N VAL A 57 16.16 -7.51 -11.41
CA VAL A 57 15.65 -7.22 -12.75
C VAL A 57 14.32 -7.94 -12.98
N VAL A 58 13.62 -7.59 -14.05
CA VAL A 58 12.39 -8.29 -14.46
C VAL A 58 12.68 -9.80 -14.62
N GLY A 59 11.98 -10.63 -13.86
CA GLY A 59 12.14 -12.09 -13.86
C GLY A 59 13.08 -12.65 -12.78
N ASP A 60 13.95 -11.82 -12.20
CA ASP A 60 14.86 -12.19 -11.10
C ASP A 60 14.95 -11.04 -10.08
N HIS A 61 13.91 -10.92 -9.25
CA HIS A 61 13.83 -9.86 -8.26
C HIS A 61 14.63 -10.22 -6.99
N LYS A 62 15.17 -9.20 -6.33
CA LYS A 62 15.96 -9.35 -5.09
C LYS A 62 15.31 -8.67 -3.88
N PHE A 63 14.00 -8.44 -3.92
CA PHE A 63 13.27 -7.87 -2.80
C PHE A 63 13.28 -8.80 -1.57
N ASP A 64 13.87 -8.33 -0.46
CA ASP A 64 13.70 -8.94 0.86
C ASP A 64 12.64 -8.19 1.67
N VAL A 65 11.64 -8.92 2.16
CA VAL A 65 10.53 -8.37 2.95
C VAL A 65 11.04 -7.71 4.23
N LYS A 66 12.01 -8.32 4.93
CA LYS A 66 12.52 -7.79 6.20
C LYS A 66 13.30 -6.50 6.00
N GLN A 67 14.14 -6.45 4.97
CA GLN A 67 14.83 -5.24 4.56
C GLN A 67 13.83 -4.13 4.22
N LEU A 68 12.82 -4.43 3.41
CA LEU A 68 11.79 -3.45 3.03
C LEU A 68 11.02 -2.94 4.25
N ASP A 69 10.64 -3.81 5.18
CA ASP A 69 9.91 -3.41 6.39
C ASP A 69 10.76 -2.48 7.28
N THR A 70 12.05 -2.78 7.41
CA THR A 70 13.00 -1.91 8.12
C THR A 70 13.10 -0.53 7.47
N MET A 71 13.25 -0.49 6.15
CA MET A 71 13.36 0.78 5.40
C MET A 71 12.07 1.60 5.45
N LYS A 72 10.91 0.94 5.49
CA LYS A 72 9.61 1.60 5.56
C LYS A 72 9.41 2.35 6.88
N LEU A 73 10.02 1.91 7.99
CA LEU A 73 9.94 2.62 9.28
C LEU A 73 10.35 4.09 9.17
N GLU A 74 11.31 4.39 8.30
CA GLU A 74 11.73 5.76 8.01
C GLU A 74 11.01 6.31 6.77
N CYS A 75 10.92 5.56 5.68
CA CYS A 75 10.36 6.04 4.42
C CYS A 75 8.88 6.48 4.53
N THR A 76 8.05 5.76 5.29
CA THR A 76 6.62 6.12 5.45
C THR A 76 6.42 7.43 6.19
N LYS A 77 7.47 7.95 6.83
CA LYS A 77 7.44 9.25 7.49
C LYS A 77 7.39 10.43 6.52
N HIS A 78 7.91 10.22 5.32
CA HIS A 78 8.11 11.26 4.31
C HIS A 78 7.32 10.99 3.02
N CYS A 79 6.61 9.87 2.96
CA CYS A 79 5.90 9.43 1.76
C CYS A 79 4.50 8.90 2.10
N LEU A 80 3.52 9.33 1.29
CA LEU A 80 2.16 8.79 1.29
C LEU A 80 1.67 8.62 -0.15
N SER A 81 2.10 7.54 -0.79
CA SER A 81 1.73 7.22 -2.17
C SER A 81 0.28 6.71 -2.22
N THR A 82 -0.60 7.42 -2.93
CA THR A 82 -2.00 7.00 -3.14
C THR A 82 -2.09 5.57 -3.70
N CYS A 83 -1.22 5.20 -4.65
CA CYS A 83 -1.22 3.86 -5.23
C CYS A 83 -0.92 2.78 -4.17
N ASN A 84 0.15 2.96 -3.40
CA ASN A 84 0.51 2.00 -2.37
C ASN A 84 -0.45 2.02 -1.17
N TYR A 85 -1.10 3.15 -0.91
CA TYR A 85 -2.14 3.26 0.12
C TYR A 85 -3.38 2.44 -0.26
N ILE A 86 -3.84 2.56 -1.51
CA ILE A 86 -4.95 1.76 -2.01
C ILE A 86 -4.61 0.27 -1.96
N LEU A 87 -3.39 -0.11 -2.33
CA LEU A 87 -2.94 -1.51 -2.18
C LEU A 87 -2.94 -1.97 -0.72
N GLY A 88 -2.44 -1.15 0.20
CA GLY A 88 -2.54 -1.43 1.64
C GLY A 88 -3.98 -1.64 2.09
N TYR A 89 -4.91 -0.82 1.59
CA TYR A 89 -6.34 -0.90 1.88
C TYR A 89 -7.05 -2.12 1.26
N CYS A 90 -6.65 -2.52 0.04
CA CYS A 90 -7.21 -3.67 -0.68
C CYS A 90 -6.67 -5.00 -0.15
N TYR A 91 -5.40 -5.05 0.23
CA TYR A 91 -4.73 -6.24 0.77
C TYR A 91 -4.78 -6.31 2.31
N ASP A 92 -5.69 -5.57 2.94
CA ASP A 92 -5.92 -5.65 4.39
C ASP A 92 -6.80 -6.87 4.73
N THR A 93 -6.18 -7.89 5.29
CA THR A 93 -6.85 -9.14 5.69
C THR A 93 -7.89 -8.92 6.80
N ALA A 94 -7.70 -7.92 7.68
CA ALA A 94 -8.66 -7.63 8.74
C ALA A 94 -10.03 -7.22 8.15
N ARG A 95 -10.03 -6.53 7.01
CA ARG A 95 -11.27 -6.13 6.33
C ARG A 95 -11.97 -7.30 5.67
N VAL A 96 -11.22 -8.26 5.13
CA VAL A 96 -11.77 -9.52 4.62
C VAL A 96 -12.48 -10.27 5.74
N PHE A 97 -11.84 -10.44 6.91
CA PHE A 97 -12.46 -11.10 8.06
C PHE A 97 -13.67 -10.33 8.60
N SER A 98 -13.59 -9.00 8.68
CA SER A 98 -14.73 -8.16 9.07
C SER A 98 -15.91 -8.32 8.10
N TRP A 99 -15.63 -8.36 6.79
CA TRP A 99 -16.65 -8.60 5.78
C TRP A 99 -17.27 -10.00 5.91
N ILE A 100 -16.45 -11.04 6.09
CA ILE A 100 -16.93 -12.41 6.35
C ILE A 100 -17.84 -12.44 7.59
N GLY A 101 -17.43 -11.80 8.69
CA GLY A 101 -18.23 -11.70 9.90
C GLY A 101 -19.58 -11.01 9.68
N LYS A 102 -19.63 -9.96 8.84
CA LYS A 102 -20.90 -9.31 8.45
C LYS A 102 -21.78 -10.24 7.63
N GLN A 103 -21.20 -10.99 6.68
CA GLN A 103 -21.98 -11.96 5.91
C GLN A 103 -22.50 -13.11 6.79
N ALA A 104 -21.69 -13.58 7.74
CA ALA A 104 -22.09 -14.60 8.71
C ALA A 104 -23.25 -14.12 9.58
N LYS A 105 -23.20 -12.87 10.08
CA LYS A 105 -24.30 -12.25 10.84
C LYS A 105 -25.60 -12.15 10.03
N ASN A 106 -25.48 -11.96 8.72
CA ASN A 106 -26.61 -11.90 7.79
C ASN A 106 -27.01 -13.29 7.22
N GLY A 107 -26.44 -14.38 7.76
CA GLY A 107 -26.75 -15.75 7.38
C GLY A 107 -26.32 -16.12 5.96
N PHE A 108 -25.31 -15.44 5.41
CA PHE A 108 -24.83 -15.62 4.03
C PHE A 108 -25.91 -15.53 2.95
N ARG A 109 -27.01 -14.83 3.22
CA ARG A 109 -28.19 -14.71 2.32
C ARG A 109 -27.96 -13.86 1.06
N GLY A 110 -26.71 -13.45 0.80
CA GLY A 110 -26.29 -12.68 -0.37
C GLY A 110 -25.05 -11.84 -0.07
N ALA A 111 -24.21 -11.57 -1.07
CA ALA A 111 -23.04 -10.70 -0.91
C ALA A 111 -23.50 -9.22 -0.90
N THR A 112 -23.58 -8.64 0.28
CA THR A 112 -23.93 -7.21 0.46
C THR A 112 -22.71 -6.40 0.90
N GLY A 113 -22.56 -5.18 0.36
CA GLY A 113 -21.49 -4.24 0.75
C GLY A 113 -20.13 -4.46 0.09
N SER A 114 -20.10 -4.80 -1.20
CA SER A 114 -18.84 -4.84 -1.96
C SER A 114 -18.37 -3.43 -2.32
N PHE A 115 -17.07 -3.17 -2.16
CA PHE A 115 -16.31 -1.90 -2.28
C PHE A 115 -16.40 -0.96 -1.07
#